data_AF-G8BAN8-F1
#
_entry.id   AF-G8BAN8-F1
#
_cell.length_a   1.000
_cell.length_b   1.000
_cell.length_c   1.000
_cell.angle_alpha   90.00
_cell.angle_beta   90.00
_cell.angle_gamma   90.00
#
_symmetry.space_group_name_H-M   'P 1'
#
loop_
_entity.id
_entity.type
_entity.pdbx_description
1 polymer ?
#
loop_
_entity_poly.entity_id
_entity_poly.type
_entity_poly.pdbx_seq_one_letter_code
_entity_poly.pdbx_strand_id
1 'polypeptide(L)'
;MLKAHNDSLVYCPFDDTESEVDSNFLFPSGELYFCHSCKQHRAPYQTYFKIESRFCSSCSTEFAKESKQYTCSRNCFVCPECDSGLKITVKDHDRGAKSFKFRCTSCPYIFQTSIIRSPKPLYDIIENDKNDSFSKLCNEIRNGVLKGQIEEKISEQTRRNLELMNKGARQKKDVIFMKKYPFPKRLTMKKSIYCVKCSSKLSTE
;
A
#
# COMPACT_ATOMS: atom_id res chain seq x y z
N MET A 1 -8.27 -28.17 30.12
CA MET A 1 -8.30 -26.69 30.01
C MET A 1 -7.30 -26.13 31.00
N LEU A 2 -6.16 -25.62 30.53
CA LEU A 2 -5.21 -24.87 31.35
C LEU A 2 -4.92 -23.58 30.58
N LYS A 3 -5.52 -22.47 31.03
CA LYS A 3 -5.06 -21.12 30.67
C LYS A 3 -3.66 -20.99 31.27
N ALA A 4 -2.63 -21.28 30.48
CA ALA A 4 -1.28 -20.89 30.85
C ALA A 4 -1.24 -19.36 30.90
N HIS A 5 -0.84 -18.82 32.04
CA HIS A 5 -0.68 -17.39 32.25
C HIS A 5 0.25 -16.81 31.18
N ASN A 6 -0.31 -16.03 30.28
CA ASN A 6 0.41 -15.34 29.20
C ASN A 6 1.00 -13.99 29.68
N ASP A 7 1.20 -13.83 30.99
CA ASP A 7 1.62 -12.59 31.65
C ASP A 7 3.14 -12.53 31.91
N SER A 8 3.91 -13.51 31.41
CA SER A 8 5.36 -13.49 31.55
C SER A 8 5.96 -12.44 30.62
N LEU A 9 6.44 -11.36 31.24
CA LEU A 9 7.25 -10.34 30.59
C LEU A 9 8.71 -10.81 30.54
N VAL A 10 9.33 -10.65 29.37
CA VAL A 10 10.74 -10.96 29.15
C VAL A 10 11.46 -9.64 28.85
N TYR A 11 12.54 -9.41 29.59
CA TYR A 11 13.43 -8.27 29.35
C TYR A 11 14.33 -8.54 28.16
N CYS A 12 14.32 -7.63 27.20
CA CYS A 12 15.19 -7.65 26.03
C CYS A 12 16.04 -6.38 26.05
N PRO A 13 17.28 -6.38 26.55
CA PRO A 13 18.08 -5.16 26.56
C PRO A 13 18.49 -4.74 25.15
N PHE A 14 18.77 -3.45 24.94
CA PHE A 14 19.35 -2.99 23.66
C PHE A 14 20.82 -3.41 23.54
N ASP A 15 21.57 -3.33 24.66
CA ASP A 15 22.95 -3.78 24.78
C ASP A 15 23.12 -4.68 26.01
N ASP A 16 24.01 -5.68 25.92
CA ASP A 16 24.26 -6.66 26.99
C ASP A 16 24.97 -6.03 28.23
N THR A 17 25.27 -4.74 28.18
CA THR A 17 25.98 -3.97 29.21
C THR A 17 25.06 -3.22 30.18
N GLU A 18 23.75 -3.19 29.93
CA GLU A 18 22.78 -2.53 30.81
C GLU A 18 22.67 -3.28 32.15
N SER A 19 22.99 -2.56 33.24
CA SER A 19 22.97 -3.11 34.60
C SER A 19 21.61 -2.92 35.29
N GLU A 20 20.76 -2.04 34.76
CA GLU A 20 19.42 -1.75 35.28
C GLU A 20 18.34 -2.17 34.27
N VAL A 21 17.29 -2.83 34.77
CA VAL A 21 16.17 -3.27 33.93
C VAL A 21 15.27 -2.08 33.64
N ASP A 22 15.31 -1.57 32.41
CA ASP A 22 14.34 -0.58 31.94
C ASP A 22 13.03 -1.27 31.52
N SER A 23 11.94 -0.85 32.16
CA SER A 23 10.57 -1.30 31.91
C SER A 23 10.10 -1.13 30.45
N ASN A 24 10.69 -0.21 29.69
CA ASN A 24 10.38 -0.01 28.26
C ASN A 24 10.82 -1.19 27.38
N PHE A 25 11.68 -2.07 27.91
CA PHE A 25 12.20 -3.23 27.21
C PHE A 25 11.64 -4.56 27.73
N LEU A 26 10.54 -4.49 28.48
CA LEU A 26 9.77 -5.66 28.89
C LEU A 26 8.66 -5.94 27.88
N PHE A 27 8.70 -7.12 27.26
CA PHE A 27 7.72 -7.53 26.26
C PHE A 27 6.98 -8.79 26.70
N PRO A 28 5.69 -8.92 26.38
CA PRO A 28 4.99 -10.19 26.53
C PRO A 28 5.67 -11.27 25.70
N SER A 29 5.84 -12.46 26.28
CA SER A 29 6.48 -13.60 25.60
C SER A 29 5.87 -13.92 24.22
N GLY A 30 4.55 -13.74 24.06
CA GLY A 30 3.84 -13.96 22.79
C GLY A 30 4.17 -12.98 21.67
N GLU A 31 4.87 -11.88 21.96
CA GLU A 31 5.31 -10.89 20.97
C GLU A 31 6.79 -11.03 20.60
N LEU A 32 7.49 -12.00 21.19
CA LEU A 32 8.92 -12.22 21.04
C LEU A 32 9.23 -13.37 20.10
N TYR A 33 10.39 -13.29 19.44
CA TYR A 33 10.89 -14.32 18.55
C TYR A 33 12.02 -15.10 19.22
N PHE A 34 12.00 -16.43 19.17
CA PHE A 34 13.10 -17.22 19.73
C PHE A 34 14.24 -17.41 18.72
N CYS A 35 15.46 -17.01 19.11
CA CYS A 35 16.66 -17.19 18.30
C CYS A 35 17.40 -18.48 18.67
N HIS A 36 17.34 -19.49 17.79
CA HIS A 36 18.01 -20.79 18.00
C HIS A 36 19.54 -20.71 18.06
N SER A 37 20.15 -19.71 17.41
CA SER A 37 21.61 -19.52 17.41
C SER A 37 22.09 -18.80 18.67
N CYS A 38 21.36 -17.78 19.12
CA CYS A 38 21.71 -17.05 20.35
C CYS A 38 21.15 -17.69 21.63
N LYS A 39 20.22 -18.65 21.50
CA LYS A 39 19.47 -19.26 22.62
C LYS A 39 18.75 -18.23 23.50
N GLN A 40 18.25 -17.16 22.89
CA GLN A 40 17.60 -16.03 23.58
C GLN A 40 16.37 -15.54 22.80
N HIS A 41 15.40 -14.97 23.51
CA HIS A 41 14.30 -14.23 22.90
C HIS A 41 14.79 -12.92 22.28
N ARG A 42 14.13 -12.50 21.20
CA ARG A 42 14.42 -11.28 20.45
C ARG A 42 13.14 -10.48 20.27
N ALA A 43 13.18 -9.23 20.71
CA ALA A 43 12.10 -8.29 20.49
C ALA A 43 12.09 -7.76 19.05
N PRO A 44 10.97 -7.21 18.56
CA PRO A 44 10.84 -6.75 17.17
C PRO A 44 11.99 -5.85 16.69
N TYR A 45 12.50 -4.93 17.53
CA TYR A 45 13.62 -4.04 17.16
C TYR A 45 14.98 -4.75 17.07
N GLN A 46 15.13 -5.92 17.68
CA GLN A 46 16.33 -6.78 17.56
C GLN A 46 16.23 -7.73 16.35
N THR A 47 15.21 -7.55 15.51
CA THR A 47 14.96 -8.36 14.33
C THR A 47 14.85 -7.50 13.08
N TYR A 48 15.08 -8.12 11.93
CA TYR A 48 14.80 -7.53 10.63
C TYR A 48 14.10 -8.56 9.75
N PHE A 49 13.33 -8.11 8.76
CA PHE A 49 12.62 -9.03 7.86
C PHE A 49 13.22 -9.01 6.45
N LYS A 50 13.23 -10.18 5.80
CA LYS A 50 13.45 -10.31 4.36
C LYS A 50 12.13 -10.70 3.70
N ILE A 51 11.80 -10.02 2.61
CA ILE A 51 10.66 -10.39 1.77
C ILE A 51 11.07 -11.67 1.01
N GLU A 52 10.33 -12.75 1.24
CA GLU A 52 10.50 -14.02 0.54
C GLU A 52 9.81 -13.97 -0.81
N SER A 53 8.52 -13.61 -0.80
CA SER A 53 7.71 -13.52 -2.02
C SER A 53 6.58 -12.51 -1.89
N ARG A 54 5.99 -12.16 -3.04
CA ARG A 54 4.79 -11.33 -3.11
C ARG A 54 3.69 -12.14 -3.78
N PHE A 55 2.48 -12.09 -3.25
CA PHE A 55 1.36 -12.83 -3.85
C PHE A 55 0.08 -12.00 -3.80
N CYS A 56 -0.84 -12.27 -4.71
CA CYS A 56 -2.18 -11.67 -4.66
C CYS A 56 -3.09 -12.53 -3.80
N SER A 57 -3.63 -11.98 -2.71
CA SER A 57 -4.56 -12.72 -1.83
C SER A 57 -5.92 -13.03 -2.45
N SER A 58 -6.25 -12.46 -3.62
CA SER A 58 -7.51 -12.77 -4.32
C SER A 58 -7.39 -13.89 -5.34
N CYS A 59 -6.29 -13.98 -6.08
CA CYS A 59 -6.10 -14.99 -7.13
C CYS A 59 -4.97 -15.98 -6.82
N SER A 60 -4.40 -15.91 -5.61
CA SER A 60 -3.32 -16.75 -5.09
C SER A 60 -2.09 -16.84 -6.01
N THR A 61 -1.94 -15.89 -6.93
CA THR A 61 -0.81 -15.86 -7.86
C THR A 61 0.40 -15.28 -7.14
N GLU A 62 1.50 -16.02 -7.17
CA GLU A 62 2.79 -15.58 -6.65
C GLU A 62 3.57 -14.83 -7.73
N PHE A 63 4.30 -13.80 -7.30
CA PHE A 63 5.09 -12.90 -8.13
C PHE A 63 6.54 -12.95 -7.67
N ALA A 64 7.46 -12.99 -8.64
CA ALA A 64 8.89 -13.04 -8.39
C ALA A 64 9.35 -11.86 -7.52
N LYS A 65 10.32 -12.10 -6.63
CA LYS A 65 10.83 -11.11 -5.69
C LYS A 65 11.50 -9.92 -6.40
N GLU A 66 12.12 -10.19 -7.53
CA GLU A 66 12.83 -9.24 -8.39
C GLU A 66 11.86 -8.34 -9.17
N SER A 67 10.59 -8.75 -9.29
CA SER A 67 9.59 -7.91 -9.91
C SER A 67 9.38 -6.64 -9.07
N LYS A 68 9.51 -5.46 -9.69
CA LYS A 68 9.15 -4.17 -9.09
C LYS A 68 7.62 -3.97 -9.02
N GLN A 69 6.86 -5.05 -9.10
CA GLN A 69 5.42 -5.05 -9.18
C GLN A 69 4.84 -5.15 -7.76
N TYR A 70 4.02 -4.18 -7.39
CA TYR A 70 3.36 -4.11 -6.08
C TYR A 70 1.83 -4.29 -6.16
N THR A 71 1.31 -4.45 -7.37
CA THR A 71 -0.12 -4.63 -7.66
C THR A 71 -0.34 -5.84 -8.55
N CYS A 72 -1.49 -6.48 -8.46
CA CYS A 72 -1.82 -7.65 -9.26
C CYS A 72 -2.04 -7.28 -10.73
N SER A 73 -1.34 -7.94 -11.66
CA SER A 73 -1.56 -7.80 -13.11
C SER A 73 -2.68 -8.68 -13.67
N ARG A 74 -3.18 -9.66 -12.90
CA ARG A 74 -4.26 -10.57 -13.32
C ARG A 74 -5.67 -9.99 -13.12
N ASN A 75 -5.82 -8.67 -13.29
CA ASN A 75 -7.11 -7.99 -13.20
C ASN A 75 -7.83 -8.15 -11.86
N CYS A 76 -7.12 -8.28 -10.74
CA CYS A 76 -7.75 -8.18 -9.42
C CYS A 76 -7.89 -6.70 -9.05
N PHE A 77 -9.11 -6.21 -8.90
CA PHE A 77 -9.40 -4.84 -8.49
C PHE A 77 -10.16 -4.80 -7.18
N VAL A 78 -9.98 -3.70 -6.46
CA VAL A 78 -10.59 -3.44 -5.16
C VAL A 78 -11.50 -2.22 -5.22
N CYS A 79 -12.57 -2.28 -4.43
CA CYS A 79 -13.60 -1.25 -4.34
C CYS A 79 -13.04 -0.03 -3.61
N PRO A 80 -13.17 1.19 -4.17
CA PRO A 80 -12.69 2.41 -3.54
C PRO A 80 -13.55 2.90 -2.36
N GLU A 81 -14.61 2.19 -2.02
CA GLU A 81 -15.48 2.54 -0.89
C GLU A 81 -15.32 1.62 0.32
N CYS A 82 -14.93 0.36 0.12
CA CYS A 82 -14.91 -0.64 1.18
C CYS A 82 -13.77 -1.68 1.04
N ASP A 83 -12.81 -1.45 0.15
CA ASP A 83 -11.63 -2.31 -0.10
C ASP A 83 -11.91 -3.77 -0.48
N SER A 84 -13.18 -4.12 -0.70
CA SER A 84 -13.62 -5.45 -1.10
C SER A 84 -13.31 -5.72 -2.57
N GLY A 85 -13.22 -7.00 -2.93
CA GLY A 85 -12.99 -7.42 -4.33
C GLY A 85 -14.12 -6.99 -5.27
N LEU A 86 -13.76 -6.65 -6.50
CA LEU A 86 -14.72 -6.30 -7.55
C LEU A 86 -14.90 -7.46 -8.54
N LYS A 87 -16.16 -7.77 -8.86
CA LYS A 87 -16.51 -8.68 -9.96
C LYS A 87 -16.55 -7.89 -11.27
N ILE A 88 -15.86 -8.40 -12.29
CA ILE A 88 -15.76 -7.78 -13.61
C ILE A 88 -16.63 -8.56 -14.58
N THR A 89 -17.46 -7.84 -15.33
CA THR A 89 -18.29 -8.39 -16.41
C THR A 89 -17.98 -7.64 -17.70
N VAL A 90 -17.91 -8.37 -18.80
CA VAL A 90 -17.66 -7.80 -20.13
C VAL A 90 -18.99 -7.68 -20.85
N LYS A 91 -19.22 -6.54 -21.48
CA LYS A 91 -20.33 -6.32 -22.40
C LYS A 91 -19.75 -6.04 -23.78
N ASP A 92 -20.10 -6.89 -24.74
CA ASP A 92 -19.79 -6.71 -26.14
C ASP A 92 -20.73 -5.68 -26.77
N HIS A 93 -20.20 -4.87 -27.67
CA HIS A 93 -20.89 -3.85 -28.45
C HIS A 93 -20.62 -4.05 -29.94
N ASP A 94 -21.34 -3.29 -30.77
CA ASP A 94 -21.19 -3.34 -32.22
C ASP A 94 -19.76 -3.08 -32.67
N ARG A 95 -19.38 -3.71 -33.78
CA ARG A 95 -18.04 -3.60 -34.41
C ARG A 95 -16.89 -4.10 -33.52
N GLY A 96 -17.17 -5.06 -32.64
CA GLY A 96 -16.15 -5.72 -31.81
C GLY A 96 -15.65 -4.89 -30.63
N ALA A 97 -16.32 -3.78 -30.31
CA ALA A 97 -15.98 -2.96 -29.16
C ALA A 97 -16.48 -3.61 -27.85
N LYS A 98 -15.79 -3.35 -26.74
CA LYS A 98 -16.12 -3.93 -25.43
C LYS A 98 -16.18 -2.86 -24.35
N SER A 99 -17.05 -3.03 -23.36
CA SER A 99 -17.04 -2.24 -22.12
C SER A 99 -16.99 -3.18 -20.91
N PHE A 100 -16.36 -2.72 -19.84
CA PHE A 100 -16.17 -3.50 -18.63
C PHE A 100 -16.98 -2.90 -17.48
N LYS A 101 -17.79 -3.72 -16.82
CA LYS A 101 -18.56 -3.33 -15.65
C LYS A 101 -18.01 -4.03 -14.40
N PHE A 102 -17.60 -3.21 -13.46
CA PHE A 102 -17.09 -3.57 -12.15
C PHE A 102 -18.19 -3.41 -11.12
N ARG A 103 -18.49 -4.47 -10.37
CA ARG A 103 -19.48 -4.46 -9.30
C ARG A 103 -18.85 -4.93 -8.00
N CYS A 104 -19.02 -4.18 -6.93
CA CYS A 104 -18.58 -4.62 -5.61
C CYS A 104 -19.43 -5.78 -5.10
N THR A 105 -18.79 -6.72 -4.41
CA THR A 105 -19.47 -7.85 -3.77
C THR A 105 -20.06 -7.50 -2.41
N SER A 106 -19.61 -6.41 -1.78
CA SER A 106 -19.92 -6.07 -0.38
C SER A 106 -20.64 -4.74 -0.20
N CYS A 107 -20.71 -3.89 -1.23
CA CYS A 107 -21.42 -2.61 -1.19
C CYS A 107 -22.09 -2.32 -2.54
N PRO A 108 -22.97 -1.30 -2.66
CA PRO A 108 -23.70 -1.01 -3.90
C PRO A 108 -22.84 -0.35 -5.00
N TYR A 109 -21.53 -0.19 -4.78
CA TYR A 109 -20.61 0.42 -5.74
C TYR A 109 -20.61 -0.32 -7.09
N ILE A 110 -20.80 0.46 -8.16
CA ILE A 110 -20.74 0.01 -9.55
C ILE A 110 -19.93 1.03 -10.35
N PHE A 111 -19.00 0.53 -11.16
CA PHE A 111 -18.24 1.33 -12.11
C PHE A 111 -18.31 0.68 -13.49
N GLN A 112 -18.51 1.48 -14.53
CA GLN A 112 -18.54 1.00 -15.91
C GLN A 112 -17.59 1.84 -16.76
N THR A 113 -16.77 1.17 -17.56
CA THR A 113 -15.82 1.84 -18.44
C THR A 113 -16.50 2.42 -19.67
N SER A 114 -15.79 3.32 -20.35
CA SER A 114 -16.11 3.69 -21.72
C SER A 114 -16.02 2.49 -22.68
N ILE A 115 -16.55 2.68 -23.89
CA ILE A 115 -16.51 1.66 -24.95
C ILE A 115 -15.09 1.63 -25.54
N ILE A 116 -14.44 0.48 -25.39
CA ILE A 116 -13.06 0.25 -25.81
C ILE A 116 -13.05 -0.45 -27.16
N ARG A 117 -12.37 0.16 -28.13
CA ARG A 117 -12.27 -0.35 -29.52
C ARG A 117 -10.98 -1.12 -29.79
N SER A 118 -9.97 -1.00 -28.92
CA SER A 118 -8.68 -1.69 -29.06
C SER A 118 -8.29 -2.41 -27.77
N PRO A 119 -7.69 -3.62 -27.84
CA PRO A 119 -7.28 -4.36 -26.66
C PRO A 119 -6.26 -3.57 -25.83
N LYS A 120 -6.57 -3.35 -24.55
CA LYS A 120 -5.68 -2.71 -23.57
C LYS A 120 -5.82 -3.40 -22.21
N PRO A 121 -4.80 -3.36 -21.34
CA PRO A 121 -4.92 -3.76 -19.95
C PRO A 121 -6.04 -2.97 -19.24
N LEU A 122 -6.78 -3.61 -18.33
CA LEU A 122 -7.89 -2.97 -17.62
C LEU A 122 -7.45 -1.78 -16.77
N TYR A 123 -6.23 -1.84 -16.21
CA TYR A 123 -5.66 -0.71 -15.48
C TYR A 123 -5.55 0.54 -16.36
N ASP A 124 -5.00 0.39 -17.57
CA ASP A 124 -4.86 1.50 -18.52
C ASP A 124 -6.22 2.02 -18.99
N ILE A 125 -7.21 1.14 -19.15
CA ILE A 125 -8.57 1.55 -19.49
C ILE A 125 -9.16 2.43 -18.38
N ILE A 126 -9.06 2.00 -17.12
CA ILE A 126 -9.56 2.78 -15.98
C ILE A 126 -8.82 4.11 -15.88
N GLU A 127 -7.50 4.12 -16.06
CA GLU A 127 -6.70 5.35 -16.00
C GLU A 127 -7.08 6.33 -17.12
N ASN A 128 -7.36 5.84 -18.33
CA ASN A 128 -7.86 6.68 -19.42
C ASN A 128 -9.29 7.21 -19.17
N ASP A 129 -10.10 6.45 -18.44
CA ASP A 129 -11.46 6.88 -18.05
C ASP A 129 -11.45 7.92 -16.92
N LYS A 130 -10.31 8.14 -16.25
CA LYS A 130 -10.12 9.22 -15.26
C LYS A 130 -9.97 10.57 -15.95
N ASN A 131 -11.08 11.12 -16.41
CA ASN A 131 -11.15 12.43 -17.05
C ASN A 131 -11.73 13.52 -16.14
N ASP A 132 -11.87 13.27 -14.84
CA ASP A 132 -12.36 14.26 -13.88
C ASP A 132 -11.30 15.32 -13.55
N SER A 133 -11.78 16.53 -13.21
CA SER A 133 -10.93 17.70 -12.93
C SER A 133 -9.91 17.45 -11.83
N PHE A 134 -10.25 16.63 -10.83
CA PHE A 134 -9.34 16.28 -9.74
C PHE A 134 -8.23 15.34 -10.23
N SER A 135 -8.56 14.30 -10.98
CA SER A 135 -7.57 13.41 -11.61
C SER A 135 -6.63 14.19 -12.54
N LYS A 136 -7.13 15.17 -13.29
CA LYS A 136 -6.30 16.09 -14.10
C LYS A 136 -5.34 16.89 -13.25
N LEU A 137 -5.83 17.55 -12.20
CA LEU A 137 -5.00 18.30 -11.26
C LEU A 137 -3.93 17.41 -10.61
N CYS A 138 -4.29 16.20 -10.17
CA CYS A 138 -3.31 15.25 -9.61
C CYS A 138 -2.23 14.85 -10.63
N ASN A 139 -2.61 14.66 -11.90
CA ASN A 139 -1.67 14.36 -12.97
C ASN A 139 -0.78 15.57 -13.29
N GLU A 140 -1.32 16.79 -13.28
CA GLU A 140 -0.56 18.04 -13.42
C GLU A 140 0.44 18.21 -12.28
N ILE A 141 0.04 17.98 -11.03
CA ILE A 141 0.94 18.01 -9.87
C ILE A 141 2.03 16.95 -10.03
N ARG A 142 1.67 15.71 -10.38
CA ARG A 142 2.63 14.62 -10.57
C ARG A 142 3.62 14.92 -11.69
N ASN A 143 3.15 15.51 -12.79
CA ASN A 143 3.97 15.81 -13.96
C ASN A 143 4.76 17.12 -13.81
N GLY A 144 4.28 18.10 -13.04
CA GLY A 144 4.92 19.40 -12.85
C GLY A 144 5.86 19.43 -11.64
N VAL A 145 5.40 18.95 -10.49
CA VAL A 145 6.17 19.05 -9.22
C VAL A 145 7.19 17.91 -9.08
N LEU A 146 6.87 16.70 -9.55
CA LEU A 146 7.70 15.52 -9.29
C LEU A 146 8.64 15.14 -10.45
N LYS A 147 8.41 15.64 -11.68
CA LYS A 147 9.30 15.37 -12.83
C LYS A 147 10.39 16.43 -13.03
N GLY A 148 10.34 17.55 -12.32
CA GLY A 148 11.20 18.71 -12.55
C GLY A 148 11.91 19.22 -11.29
N GLN A 149 12.48 18.34 -10.46
CA GLN A 149 13.53 18.77 -9.53
C GLN A 149 14.89 18.74 -10.25
N ILE A 150 15.08 19.68 -11.16
CA ILE A 150 16.39 20.33 -11.31
C ILE A 150 16.31 21.53 -10.37
N GLU A 151 17.23 21.58 -9.42
CA GLU A 151 17.31 22.62 -8.38
C GLU A 151 17.50 24.01 -8.98
N GLU A 152 16.43 24.68 -9.40
CA GLU A 152 16.44 26.14 -9.50
C GLU A 152 15.88 26.71 -8.20
N LYS A 153 16.76 27.37 -7.44
CA LYS A 153 16.42 28.10 -6.22
C LYS A 153 15.31 29.11 -6.54
N ILE A 154 14.09 28.79 -6.14
CA ILE A 154 12.94 29.69 -6.23
C ILE A 154 13.30 30.99 -5.49
N SER A 155 13.27 32.12 -6.20
CA SER A 155 13.53 33.45 -5.63
C SER A 155 12.58 33.76 -4.46
N GLU A 156 13.10 34.42 -3.42
CA GLU A 156 12.34 34.97 -2.27
C GLU A 156 11.09 35.75 -2.70
N GLN A 157 11.18 36.45 -3.83
CA GLN A 157 10.07 37.24 -4.36
C GLN A 157 8.95 36.37 -4.92
N THR A 158 9.29 35.25 -5.57
CA THR A 158 8.31 34.25 -6.02
C THR A 158 7.61 33.59 -4.84
N ARG A 159 8.34 33.31 -3.75
CA ARG A 159 7.74 32.83 -2.48
C ARG A 159 6.72 33.82 -1.91
N ARG A 160 7.08 35.10 -1.79
CA ARG A 160 6.16 36.13 -1.26
C ARG A 160 4.92 36.32 -2.13
N ASN A 161 5.08 36.24 -3.46
CA ASN A 161 3.95 36.34 -4.40
C ASN A 161 2.99 35.15 -4.27
N LEU A 162 3.51 33.93 -4.07
CA LEU A 162 2.70 32.73 -3.79
C LEU A 162 1.94 32.84 -2.46
N GLU A 163 2.59 33.36 -1.41
CA GLU A 163 1.97 33.60 -0.10
C GLU A 163 0.81 34.61 -0.18
N LEU A 164 0.94 35.65 -1.01
CA LEU A 164 -0.11 36.63 -1.25
C LEU A 164 -1.29 36.04 -2.04
N MET A 165 -1.03 35.19 -3.04
CA MET A 165 -2.09 34.51 -3.79
C MET A 165 -2.89 33.51 -2.95
N ASN A 166 -2.22 32.76 -2.06
CA ASN A 166 -2.89 31.82 -1.16
C ASN A 166 -3.77 32.51 -0.11
N LYS A 167 -3.47 33.76 0.25
CA LYS A 167 -4.31 34.57 1.17
C LYS A 167 -5.59 35.08 0.50
N GLY A 168 -5.62 35.21 -0.83
CA GLY A 168 -6.79 35.71 -1.59
C GLY A 168 -7.79 34.62 -2.03
N ALA A 169 -7.38 33.35 -2.09
CA ALA A 169 -8.19 32.26 -2.64
C ALA A 169 -9.05 31.55 -1.58
N ARG A 170 -10.00 32.26 -0.96
CA ARG A 170 -11.17 31.60 -0.33
C ARG A 170 -12.33 31.58 -1.34
N GLN A 171 -12.16 30.79 -2.41
CA GLN A 171 -13.28 30.49 -3.30
C GLN A 171 -14.16 29.41 -2.68
N LYS A 172 -15.47 29.51 -2.92
CA LYS A 172 -16.53 28.64 -2.41
C LYS A 172 -16.14 27.17 -2.58
N LYS A 173 -16.33 26.39 -1.52
CA LYS A 173 -16.20 24.92 -1.55
C LYS A 173 -17.34 24.36 -2.39
N ASP A 174 -17.21 24.40 -3.70
CA ASP A 174 -17.95 23.47 -4.53
C ASP A 174 -17.44 22.07 -4.15
N VAL A 175 -18.35 21.25 -3.64
CA VAL A 175 -18.05 19.86 -3.31
C VAL A 175 -17.67 19.19 -4.63
N ILE A 176 -16.37 19.07 -4.90
CA ILE A 176 -15.87 18.33 -6.06
C ILE A 176 -16.39 16.90 -5.89
N PHE A 177 -17.36 16.51 -6.71
CA PHE A 177 -17.87 15.15 -6.73
C PHE A 177 -16.77 14.25 -7.29
N MET A 178 -15.89 13.77 -6.41
CA MET A 178 -14.77 12.91 -6.79
C MET A 178 -15.34 11.57 -7.24
N LYS A 179 -15.31 11.34 -8.56
CA LYS A 179 -15.62 10.02 -9.09
C LYS A 179 -14.59 9.04 -8.53
N LYS A 180 -15.07 8.03 -7.83
CA LYS A 180 -14.21 6.98 -7.28
C LYS A 180 -13.99 5.92 -8.36
N TYR A 181 -12.74 5.51 -8.55
CA TYR A 181 -12.36 4.54 -9.57
C TYR A 181 -11.81 3.27 -8.91
N PRO A 182 -12.04 2.09 -9.50
CA PRO A 182 -11.36 0.87 -9.08
C PRO A 182 -9.84 1.02 -9.16
N PHE A 183 -9.11 0.39 -8.25
CA PHE A 183 -7.65 0.30 -8.35
C PHE A 183 -7.18 -1.16 -8.28
N PRO A 184 -6.04 -1.48 -8.92
CA PRO A 184 -5.46 -2.81 -8.85
C PRO A 184 -5.17 -3.20 -7.40
N LYS A 185 -5.46 -4.46 -7.06
CA LYS A 185 -5.22 -5.00 -5.72
C LYS A 185 -3.72 -5.03 -5.43
N ARG A 186 -3.31 -4.49 -4.28
CA ARG A 186 -1.93 -4.56 -3.80
C ARG A 186 -1.55 -6.00 -3.46
N LEU A 187 -0.30 -6.36 -3.74
CA LEU A 187 0.24 -7.66 -3.40
C LEU A 187 0.54 -7.75 -1.90
N THR A 188 0.24 -8.90 -1.31
CA THR A 188 0.63 -9.27 0.04
C THR A 188 2.07 -9.78 0.02
N MET A 189 2.84 -9.48 1.05
CA MET A 189 4.25 -9.89 1.16
C MET A 189 4.38 -11.00 2.18
N LYS A 190 4.97 -12.13 1.77
CA LYS A 190 5.47 -13.14 2.71
C LYS A 190 6.84 -12.70 3.20
N LYS A 191 7.01 -12.64 4.52
CA LYS A 191 8.22 -12.17 5.17
C LYS A 191 8.78 -13.26 6.06
N SER A 192 10.10 -13.36 6.08
CA SER A 192 10.82 -14.13 7.10
C SER A 192 11.60 -13.19 7.99
N ILE A 193 11.60 -13.50 9.28
CA ILE A 193 12.20 -12.67 10.33
C ILE A 193 13.57 -13.25 10.67
N TYR A 194 14.54 -12.37 10.88
CA TYR A 194 15.94 -12.70 11.13
C TYR A 194 16.45 -11.94 12.35
N CYS A 195 17.36 -12.55 13.11
CA CYS A 195 18.04 -11.91 14.22
C CYS A 195 19.06 -10.89 13.71
N VAL A 196 19.06 -9.66 14.24
CA VAL A 196 20.09 -8.65 13.91
C VAL A 196 21.49 -9.11 14.33
N LYS A 197 21.62 -9.72 15.53
CA LYS A 197 22.92 -10.10 16.11
C LYS A 197 23.66 -11.21 15.34
N CYS A 198 22.95 -12.25 14.88
CA CYS A 198 23.57 -13.42 14.25
C CYS A 198 23.07 -13.73 12.83
N SER A 199 22.14 -12.93 12.30
CA SER A 199 21.55 -13.11 10.95
C SER A 199 20.89 -14.48 10.69
N SER A 200 20.59 -15.27 11.72
CA SER A 200 19.84 -16.51 11.58
C SER A 200 18.35 -16.24 11.42
N LYS A 201 17.66 -17.09 10.63
CA LYS A 201 16.20 -17.07 10.50
C LYS A 201 15.56 -17.43 11.84
N LEU A 202 14.57 -16.66 12.25
CA LEU A 202 13.81 -16.86 13.48
C LEU A 202 12.55 -17.67 13.20
N SER A 203 12.21 -18.56 14.12
CA SER A 203 10.94 -19.27 14.07
C SER A 203 9.85 -18.37 14.65
N THR A 204 8.72 -18.31 13.96
CA THR A 204 7.44 -17.89 14.55
C THR A 204 6.78 -19.17 15.05
N GLU A 205 6.68 -19.35 16.36
CA GLU A 205 5.81 -20.39 16.95
C GLU A 205 4.34 -20.10 16.66
#